data_AF-A0A1I4APW5-F1
#
_entry.id   AF-A0A1I4APW5-F1
#
_cell.length_a   1.000
_cell.length_b   1.000
_cell.length_c   1.000
_cell.angle_alpha   90.00
_cell.angle_beta   90.00
_cell.angle_gamma   90.00
#
_symmetry.space_group_name_H-M   'P 1'
#
loop_
_entity.id
_entity.type
_entity.pdbx_description
1 polymer ?
#
loop_
_entity_poly.entity_id
_entity_poly.type
_entity_poly.pdbx_seq_one_letter_code
_entity_poly.pdbx_strand_id
1 'polypeptide(L)'
;MHDYPVARDELADAETGPIRRIPAEPPRAREQPPRRRSTSPEKRPARKPPAKRPAGTAATGHGHGHGHGPAAPASKRVRLLLTWLLVPIAVAAVAGLLVLYPWGKAKPASSYQQGVPVHGTITTALSGPCLAPGQVQVGDQPEPGQKPCLTVEVAFSDGAAAGSTVKLIVPIEPSTPRFSANDKVVLAYNGGDPHDPGSYQIVDFQRGLPLAVLAGLFALAVVALGRWQGVAALGALVLSFVVLVLFVLPAILAGENPLLVAIVGAGVIMFVALYLTHGLSARTSVAVLGTMVSLVLIGLLSVIFSAAASLTGLDDSTSTLIGSLGHGIDARGLLLAGIVIGALGVLDDVTVTQTSAVWELRRANPDLGWRELYRAGQRIGRDHVGSAVNTLVMAYAGAALPVLLYSSLSGVGLGTILGSQDIAEEIVRTLAGSVGIVAAVPVTTGLAALIASREPSNPSSHRSKQ
;
A
#
# COMPACT_ATOMS: atom_id res chain seq x y z
N MET A 1 10.70 -54.23 32.74
CA MET A 1 9.67 -53.53 31.95
C MET A 1 9.29 -52.27 32.73
N HIS A 2 9.99 -51.18 32.47
CA HIS A 2 9.69 -49.87 33.04
C HIS A 2 9.59 -48.89 31.88
N ASP A 3 8.36 -48.45 31.61
CA ASP A 3 8.04 -47.36 30.70
C ASP A 3 8.60 -46.07 31.26
N TYR A 4 9.56 -45.46 30.54
CA TYR A 4 9.87 -44.05 30.69
C TYR A 4 9.02 -43.27 29.69
N PRO A 5 8.29 -42.23 30.11
CA PRO A 5 7.60 -41.36 29.17
C PRO A 5 8.66 -40.55 28.42
N VAL A 6 8.75 -40.73 27.10
CA VAL A 6 9.48 -39.81 26.23
C VAL A 6 8.72 -38.49 26.27
N ALA A 7 9.28 -37.50 26.98
CA ALA A 7 8.80 -36.14 26.92
C ALA A 7 8.83 -35.68 25.46
N ARG A 8 7.65 -35.34 24.92
CA ARG A 8 7.58 -34.54 23.70
C ARG A 8 8.10 -33.16 24.08
N ASP A 9 9.37 -32.89 23.78
CA ASP A 9 9.91 -31.53 23.84
C ASP A 9 9.26 -30.71 22.71
N GLU A 10 8.03 -30.25 22.97
CA GLU A 10 7.53 -29.06 22.32
C GLU A 10 8.46 -27.91 22.72
N LEU A 11 9.22 -27.42 21.73
CA LEU A 11 10.18 -26.32 21.83
C LEU A 11 9.77 -25.25 22.85
N ALA A 12 10.61 -25.05 23.87
CA ALA A 12 10.45 -23.95 24.80
C ALA A 12 10.62 -22.60 24.06
N ASP A 13 9.72 -21.66 24.36
CA ASP A 13 9.59 -20.34 23.71
C ASP A 13 10.87 -19.49 23.72
N ALA A 14 11.85 -19.84 24.56
CA ALA A 14 13.11 -19.12 24.76
C ALA A 14 14.27 -19.60 23.85
N GLU A 15 14.14 -20.76 23.20
CA GLU A 15 15.26 -21.41 22.48
C GLU A 15 15.20 -21.23 20.96
N THR A 16 14.21 -20.50 20.45
CA THR A 16 14.01 -20.29 19.01
C THR A 16 13.92 -18.79 18.69
N GLY A 17 14.38 -18.39 17.51
CA GLY A 17 14.61 -16.99 17.10
C GLY A 17 13.44 -15.99 17.31
N PRO A 18 13.66 -14.70 17.00
CA PRO A 18 12.90 -13.55 17.52
C PRO A 18 11.43 -13.47 17.09
N ILE A 19 10.98 -14.26 16.11
CA ILE A 19 9.62 -14.14 15.56
C ILE A 19 8.67 -15.09 16.31
N ARG A 20 8.06 -14.55 17.38
CA ARG A 20 6.99 -15.22 18.15
C ARG A 20 5.71 -15.28 17.32
N ARG A 21 5.06 -16.44 17.26
CA ARG A 21 3.70 -16.56 16.72
C ARG A 21 2.69 -16.04 17.74
N ILE A 22 1.62 -15.38 17.28
CA ILE A 22 0.37 -15.31 18.05
C ILE A 22 -0.21 -16.73 17.99
N PRO A 23 -0.34 -17.47 19.11
CA PRO A 23 -0.92 -18.81 19.09
C PRO A 23 -2.34 -18.74 18.54
N ALA A 24 -2.75 -19.75 17.76
CA ALA A 24 -4.17 -20.00 17.57
C ALA A 24 -4.75 -20.30 18.96
N GLU A 25 -5.68 -19.47 19.43
CA GLU A 25 -6.33 -19.64 20.73
C GLU A 25 -6.86 -21.08 20.82
N PRO A 26 -6.48 -21.88 21.84
CA PRO A 26 -7.07 -23.19 22.01
C PRO A 26 -8.58 -22.99 22.21
N PRO A 27 -9.43 -23.93 21.77
CA PRO A 27 -10.88 -23.78 21.88
C PRO A 27 -11.22 -23.51 23.34
N ARG A 28 -11.72 -22.29 23.63
CA ARG A 28 -12.15 -21.94 24.98
C ARG A 28 -13.13 -23.00 25.44
N ALA A 29 -12.77 -23.71 26.51
CA ALA A 29 -13.73 -24.45 27.28
C ALA A 29 -14.86 -23.47 27.64
N ARG A 30 -16.11 -23.84 27.34
CA ARG A 30 -17.30 -23.08 27.73
C ARG A 30 -17.29 -22.89 29.24
N GLU A 31 -16.76 -21.77 29.73
CA GLU A 31 -17.03 -21.31 31.08
C GLU A 31 -18.51 -20.90 31.15
N GLN A 32 -19.28 -21.64 31.94
CA GLN A 32 -20.65 -21.26 32.28
C GLN A 32 -20.61 -19.91 33.01
N PRO A 33 -21.46 -18.93 32.61
CA PRO A 33 -21.51 -17.66 33.31
C PRO A 33 -22.02 -17.89 34.75
N PRO A 34 -21.47 -17.19 35.75
CA PRO A 34 -21.88 -17.37 37.13
C PRO A 34 -23.35 -16.93 37.30
N ARG A 35 -24.12 -17.76 38.00
CA ARG A 35 -25.50 -17.46 38.41
C ARG A 35 -25.53 -16.14 39.19
N ARG A 36 -26.12 -15.10 38.60
CA ARG A 36 -26.46 -13.87 39.34
C ARG A 36 -27.45 -14.20 40.46
N ARG A 37 -27.02 -14.00 41.71
CA ARG A 37 -27.92 -13.91 42.87
C ARG A 37 -28.78 -12.66 42.73
N SER A 38 -30.09 -12.84 42.87
CA SER A 38 -31.10 -11.79 42.93
C SER A 38 -30.92 -10.93 44.19
N THR A 39 -30.67 -9.64 44.02
CA THR A 39 -30.84 -8.64 45.09
C THR A 39 -32.12 -7.85 44.83
N SER A 40 -32.98 -7.79 45.84
CA SER A 40 -34.30 -7.16 45.86
C SER A 40 -34.29 -5.69 45.41
N PRO A 41 -35.39 -5.19 44.79
CA PRO A 41 -35.48 -3.80 44.37
C PRO A 41 -35.91 -2.90 45.53
N GLU A 42 -35.08 -1.88 45.79
CA GLU A 42 -35.38 -0.79 46.72
C GLU A 42 -36.34 0.22 46.07
N LYS A 43 -37.36 0.64 46.83
CA LYS A 43 -38.46 1.52 46.43
C LYS A 43 -37.96 2.94 46.14
N ARG A 44 -38.38 3.51 45.02
CA ARG A 44 -38.26 4.96 44.72
C ARG A 44 -39.66 5.57 44.50
N PRO A 45 -39.97 6.75 45.03
CA PRO A 45 -41.35 7.24 45.13
C PRO A 45 -41.87 7.90 43.84
N ALA A 46 -43.19 7.86 43.71
CA ALA A 46 -43.98 8.27 42.55
C ALA A 46 -43.98 9.79 42.29
N ARG A 47 -44.04 10.18 41.01
CA ARG A 47 -44.50 11.51 40.58
C ARG A 47 -45.33 11.43 39.29
N LYS A 48 -46.35 12.31 39.25
CA LYS A 48 -47.61 12.31 38.50
C LYS A 48 -47.51 12.32 36.95
N PRO A 49 -48.58 11.90 36.23
CA PRO A 49 -48.66 11.98 34.78
C PRO A 49 -49.26 13.32 34.31
N PRO A 50 -48.89 13.84 33.12
CA PRO A 50 -49.72 14.79 32.40
C PRO A 50 -50.51 14.11 31.27
N ALA A 51 -51.53 14.86 30.84
CA ALA A 51 -52.79 14.45 30.23
C ALA A 51 -52.74 13.96 28.77
N LYS A 52 -53.75 13.15 28.42
CA LYS A 52 -54.16 12.79 27.05
C LYS A 52 -54.80 13.96 26.32
N ARG A 53 -54.45 14.16 25.04
CA ARG A 53 -55.36 14.63 23.95
C ARG A 53 -54.70 14.51 22.56
N PRO A 54 -55.46 14.58 21.44
CA PRO A 54 -56.01 13.43 20.74
C PRO A 54 -55.36 13.17 19.36
N ALA A 55 -55.82 12.08 18.72
CA ALA A 55 -55.40 11.56 17.43
C ALA A 55 -55.32 12.60 16.30
N GLY A 56 -54.19 12.59 15.58
CA GLY A 56 -53.97 13.31 14.33
C GLY A 56 -53.28 12.40 13.31
N THR A 57 -54.02 12.06 12.26
CA THR A 57 -53.61 11.79 10.87
C THR A 57 -52.28 11.06 10.61
N ALA A 58 -52.41 9.85 10.05
CA ALA A 58 -51.34 9.14 9.36
C ALA A 58 -50.75 10.02 8.25
N ALA A 59 -49.52 10.49 8.44
CA ALA A 59 -48.70 11.07 7.39
C ALA A 59 -47.89 9.94 6.73
N THR A 60 -48.17 9.70 5.45
CA THR A 60 -47.33 8.94 4.54
C THR A 60 -45.94 9.57 4.50
N GLY A 61 -44.94 8.88 5.05
CA GLY A 61 -43.54 9.26 4.95
C GLY A 61 -43.05 9.06 3.52
N HIS A 62 -43.10 10.12 2.71
CA HIS A 62 -42.33 10.18 1.46
C HIS A 62 -40.87 10.41 1.82
N GLY A 63 -40.07 9.34 1.70
CA GLY A 63 -38.61 9.44 1.72
C GLY A 63 -38.14 10.21 0.50
N HIS A 64 -37.81 11.49 0.67
CA HIS A 64 -37.09 12.25 -0.35
C HIS A 64 -35.63 11.79 -0.35
N GLY A 65 -35.31 10.85 -1.23
CA GLY A 65 -33.94 10.59 -1.63
C GLY A 65 -33.41 11.81 -2.37
N HIS A 66 -32.53 12.59 -1.73
CA HIS A 66 -31.69 13.56 -2.43
C HIS A 66 -30.66 12.80 -3.27
N GLY A 67 -31.09 12.34 -4.44
CA GLY A 67 -30.16 11.90 -5.48
C GLY A 67 -29.33 13.11 -5.89
N HIS A 68 -28.02 13.05 -5.65
CA HIS A 68 -27.08 13.97 -6.28
C HIS A 68 -27.18 13.77 -7.79
N GLY A 69 -27.96 14.63 -8.45
CA GLY A 69 -27.94 14.71 -9.90
C GLY A 69 -26.53 15.03 -10.40
N PRO A 70 -26.14 14.56 -11.60
CA PRO A 70 -24.84 14.88 -12.17
C PRO A 70 -24.65 16.40 -12.22
N ALA A 71 -23.42 16.85 -11.92
CA ALA A 71 -23.07 18.27 -11.93
C ALA A 71 -23.53 18.93 -13.24
N ALA A 72 -24.11 20.13 -13.15
CA ALA A 72 -24.56 20.88 -14.32
C ALA A 72 -23.40 20.99 -15.34
N PRO A 73 -23.66 20.76 -16.64
CA PRO A 73 -22.59 20.73 -17.63
C PRO A 73 -21.89 22.09 -17.69
N ALA A 74 -20.56 22.07 -17.54
CA ALA A 74 -19.73 23.26 -17.66
C ALA A 74 -19.98 24.00 -18.98
N SER A 75 -19.75 25.31 -18.98
CA SER A 75 -19.96 26.12 -20.20
C SER A 75 -19.14 25.56 -21.37
N LYS A 76 -19.68 25.63 -22.60
CA LYS A 76 -19.01 25.09 -23.81
C LYS A 76 -17.56 25.59 -23.95
N ARG A 77 -17.30 26.85 -23.57
CA ARG A 77 -15.96 27.46 -23.59
C ARG A 77 -15.00 26.82 -22.58
N VAL A 78 -15.45 26.58 -21.35
CA VAL A 78 -14.65 25.92 -20.31
C VAL A 78 -14.33 24.48 -20.71
N ARG A 79 -15.32 23.74 -21.22
CA ARG A 79 -15.10 22.37 -21.70
C ARG A 79 -14.10 22.34 -22.84
N LEU A 80 -14.23 23.23 -23.83
CA LEU A 80 -13.30 23.29 -24.95
C LEU A 80 -11.86 23.61 -24.50
N LEU A 81 -11.68 24.55 -23.56
CA LEU A 81 -10.37 24.89 -23.00
C LEU A 81 -9.74 23.70 -22.26
N LEU A 82 -10.51 23.02 -21.40
CA LEU A 82 -10.05 21.85 -20.67
C LEU A 82 -9.68 20.70 -21.60
N THR A 83 -10.49 20.46 -22.64
CA THR A 83 -10.18 19.46 -23.66
C THR A 83 -8.90 19.82 -24.41
N TRP A 84 -8.72 21.09 -24.81
CA TRP A 84 -7.51 21.55 -25.48
C TRP A 84 -6.25 21.40 -24.63
N LEU A 85 -6.36 21.51 -23.31
CA LEU A 85 -5.22 21.36 -22.40
C LEU A 85 -4.93 19.89 -22.08
N LEU A 86 -5.96 19.06 -21.90
CA LEU A 86 -5.81 17.68 -21.44
C LEU A 86 -5.62 16.66 -22.58
N VAL A 87 -6.21 16.88 -23.76
CA VAL A 87 -6.07 15.94 -24.87
C VAL A 87 -4.61 15.80 -25.33
N PRO A 88 -3.82 16.87 -25.54
CA PRO A 88 -2.42 16.72 -25.93
C PRO A 88 -1.62 15.91 -24.91
N ILE A 89 -1.93 16.10 -23.63
CA ILE A 89 -1.28 15.39 -22.55
C ILE A 89 -1.69 13.91 -22.55
N ALA A 90 -2.98 13.61 -22.65
CA ALA A 90 -3.46 12.24 -22.71
C ALA A 90 -2.87 11.51 -23.92
N VAL A 91 -2.78 12.18 -25.07
CA VAL A 91 -2.11 11.67 -26.26
C VAL A 91 -0.62 11.43 -25.99
N ALA A 92 0.08 12.36 -25.34
CA ALA A 92 1.49 12.19 -24.98
C ALA A 92 1.71 11.03 -24.00
N ALA A 93 0.81 10.82 -23.03
CA ALA A 93 0.88 9.71 -22.09
C ALA A 93 0.66 8.37 -22.80
N VAL A 94 -0.33 8.28 -23.69
CA VAL A 94 -0.59 7.07 -24.48
C VAL A 94 0.56 6.82 -25.46
N ALA A 95 1.05 7.84 -26.16
CA ALA A 95 2.20 7.73 -27.05
C ALA A 95 3.45 7.30 -26.29
N GLY A 96 3.72 7.90 -25.13
CA GLY A 96 4.82 7.50 -24.24
C GLY A 96 4.69 6.06 -23.78
N LEU A 97 3.48 5.61 -23.43
CA LEU A 97 3.23 4.21 -23.06
C LEU A 97 3.53 3.28 -24.23
N LEU A 98 3.06 3.60 -25.44
CA LEU A 98 3.32 2.79 -26.62
C LEU A 98 4.79 2.79 -27.04
N VAL A 99 5.50 3.91 -26.92
CA VAL A 99 6.91 4.01 -27.30
C VAL A 99 7.83 3.32 -26.29
N LEU A 100 7.56 3.47 -24.99
CA LEU A 100 8.38 2.89 -23.92
C LEU A 100 7.99 1.46 -23.56
N TYR A 101 6.88 0.95 -24.08
CA TYR A 101 6.53 -0.45 -23.87
C TYR A 101 7.57 -1.36 -24.54
N PRO A 102 8.07 -2.41 -23.86
CA PRO A 102 9.15 -3.24 -24.36
C PRO A 102 8.69 -4.24 -25.43
N TRP A 103 8.23 -3.74 -26.58
CA TRP A 103 7.73 -4.57 -27.69
C TRP A 103 8.80 -5.53 -28.19
N GLY A 104 8.47 -6.83 -28.19
CA GLY A 104 9.35 -7.87 -28.73
C GLY A 104 10.65 -8.11 -27.96
N LYS A 105 10.88 -7.42 -26.83
CA LYS A 105 12.02 -7.69 -25.95
C LYS A 105 11.73 -8.96 -25.14
N ALA A 106 12.73 -9.83 -25.01
CA ALA A 106 12.62 -11.01 -24.16
C ALA A 106 12.39 -10.59 -22.72
N LYS A 107 11.59 -11.38 -21.98
CA LYS A 107 11.44 -11.16 -20.53
C LYS A 107 12.81 -11.35 -19.89
N PRO A 108 13.30 -10.41 -19.07
CA PRO A 108 14.59 -10.56 -18.42
C PRO A 108 14.56 -11.81 -17.54
N ALA A 109 15.59 -12.64 -17.68
CA ALA A 109 15.83 -13.78 -16.81
C ALA A 109 16.92 -13.37 -15.81
N SER A 110 16.71 -13.67 -14.54
CA SER A 110 17.72 -13.40 -13.52
C SER A 110 18.96 -14.25 -13.78
N SER A 111 20.15 -13.63 -13.67
CA SER A 111 21.45 -14.32 -13.70
C SER A 111 21.62 -15.26 -12.51
N TYR A 112 20.89 -15.01 -11.41
CA TYR A 112 20.74 -15.92 -10.29
C TYR A 112 19.50 -16.80 -10.47
N GLN A 113 19.67 -18.12 -10.39
CA GLN A 113 18.54 -19.04 -10.26
C GLN A 113 17.97 -18.93 -8.84
N GLN A 114 16.89 -18.17 -8.65
CA GLN A 114 16.16 -18.10 -7.38
C GLN A 114 15.35 -19.38 -7.07
N GLY A 115 15.56 -20.45 -7.84
CA GLY A 115 14.81 -21.69 -7.78
C GLY A 115 13.36 -21.54 -8.27
N VAL A 116 12.75 -22.66 -8.66
CA VAL A 116 11.32 -22.73 -8.95
C VAL A 116 10.57 -22.81 -7.63
N PRO A 117 9.58 -21.94 -7.36
CA PRO A 117 8.81 -22.02 -6.13
C PRO A 117 7.96 -23.29 -6.10
N VAL A 118 8.06 -24.05 -5.02
CA VAL A 118 7.32 -25.28 -4.74
C VAL A 118 6.62 -25.14 -3.39
N HIS A 119 5.34 -25.51 -3.32
CA HIS A 119 4.53 -25.44 -2.13
C HIS A 119 4.64 -26.73 -1.31
N GLY A 120 4.82 -26.57 -0.01
CA GLY A 120 4.87 -27.69 0.94
C GLY A 120 4.18 -27.39 2.25
N THR A 121 3.90 -28.43 3.01
CA THR A 121 3.37 -28.36 4.38
C THR A 121 4.33 -29.07 5.33
N ILE A 122 4.74 -28.40 6.40
CA ILE A 122 5.61 -29.00 7.42
C ILE A 122 4.80 -30.03 8.20
N THR A 123 5.24 -31.28 8.20
CA THR A 123 4.62 -32.37 8.98
C THR A 123 5.24 -32.49 10.36
N THR A 124 6.53 -32.19 10.50
CA THR A 124 7.29 -32.26 11.75
C THR A 124 8.38 -31.20 11.75
N ALA A 125 8.61 -30.56 12.90
CA ALA A 125 9.70 -29.61 13.13
C ALA A 125 10.31 -29.90 14.50
N LEU A 126 11.61 -30.23 14.54
CA LEU A 126 12.33 -30.63 15.75
C LEU A 126 13.69 -29.92 15.78
N SER A 127 14.09 -29.38 16.94
CA SER A 127 15.47 -28.93 17.15
C SER A 127 16.35 -30.12 17.55
N GLY A 128 17.61 -30.06 17.14
CA GLY A 128 18.60 -31.09 17.48
C GLY A 128 20.00 -30.69 17.03
N PRO A 129 20.98 -31.59 17.18
CA PRO A 129 22.33 -31.37 16.64
C PRO A 129 22.30 -31.28 15.10
N CYS A 130 23.23 -30.53 14.53
CA CYS A 130 23.40 -30.34 13.09
C CYS A 130 24.03 -31.56 12.41
N LEU A 131 23.35 -32.71 12.47
CA LEU A 131 23.77 -33.97 11.86
C LEU A 131 23.32 -34.07 10.40
N ALA A 132 24.11 -34.72 9.55
CA ALA A 132 23.66 -35.04 8.20
C ALA A 132 22.51 -36.08 8.23
N PRO A 133 21.64 -36.14 7.19
CA PRO A 133 20.60 -37.15 7.11
C PRO A 133 21.17 -38.57 7.27
N GLY A 134 20.67 -39.32 8.27
CA GLY A 134 21.12 -40.69 8.57
C GLY A 134 22.23 -40.80 9.62
N GLN A 135 22.78 -39.69 10.13
CA GLN A 135 23.69 -39.71 11.27
C GLN A 135 22.94 -39.64 12.60
N VAL A 136 23.43 -40.37 13.60
CA VAL A 136 22.88 -40.43 14.97
C VAL A 136 24.01 -40.12 15.95
N GLN A 137 23.81 -39.17 16.86
CA GLN A 137 24.73 -38.95 17.98
C GLN A 137 24.28 -39.84 19.14
N VAL A 138 25.11 -40.80 19.55
CA VAL A 138 24.86 -41.65 20.72
C VAL A 138 25.95 -41.36 21.75
N GLY A 139 25.58 -40.75 22.88
CA GLY A 139 26.44 -40.65 24.06
C GLY A 139 27.25 -39.35 24.24
N ASP A 140 27.23 -38.41 23.29
CA ASP A 140 27.93 -37.12 23.42
C ASP A 140 26.94 -35.97 23.62
N GLN A 141 27.18 -35.15 24.65
CA GLN A 141 26.51 -33.86 24.78
C GLN A 141 27.06 -32.89 23.71
N PRO A 142 26.22 -32.02 23.12
CA PRO A 142 26.68 -31.00 22.19
C PRO A 142 27.81 -30.19 22.81
N GLU A 143 28.92 -30.00 22.10
CA GLU A 143 30.03 -29.20 22.62
C GLU A 143 29.54 -27.77 22.96
N PRO A 144 30.01 -27.17 24.06
CA PRO A 144 29.61 -25.81 24.44
C PRO A 144 29.89 -24.81 23.29
N GLY A 145 28.83 -24.32 22.65
CA GLY A 145 28.91 -23.35 21.55
C GLY A 145 28.39 -23.84 20.19
N GLN A 146 28.03 -25.12 20.02
CA GLN A 146 27.35 -25.57 18.81
C GLN A 146 25.92 -25.04 18.76
N LYS A 147 25.58 -24.29 17.70
CA LYS A 147 24.21 -23.82 17.46
C LYS A 147 23.34 -25.02 17.04
N PRO A 148 22.13 -25.18 17.61
CA PRO A 148 21.23 -26.25 17.20
C PRO A 148 20.78 -26.07 15.75
N CYS A 149 20.46 -27.18 15.08
CA CYS A 149 19.78 -27.18 13.80
C CYS A 149 18.31 -27.49 14.01
N LEU A 150 17.50 -26.97 13.10
CA LEU A 150 16.12 -27.33 12.96
C LEU A 150 15.98 -28.37 11.85
N THR A 151 15.44 -29.53 12.21
CA THR A 151 15.04 -30.57 11.28
C THR A 151 13.56 -30.40 10.97
N VAL A 152 13.22 -30.17 9.70
CA VAL A 152 11.84 -30.05 9.24
C VAL A 152 11.53 -31.09 8.17
N GLU A 153 10.41 -31.80 8.33
CA GLU A 153 9.86 -32.67 7.31
C GLU A 153 8.77 -31.92 6.56
N VAL A 154 8.87 -31.88 5.23
CA VAL A 154 7.97 -31.11 4.37
C VAL A 154 7.31 -32.06 3.39
N ALA A 155 5.97 -32.14 3.47
CA ALA A 155 5.15 -32.83 2.47
C ALA A 155 4.81 -31.87 1.33
N PHE A 156 5.21 -32.20 0.10
CA PHE A 156 5.01 -31.33 -1.07
C PHE A 156 3.60 -31.47 -1.65
N SER A 157 2.98 -30.32 -1.95
CA SER A 157 1.66 -30.25 -2.59
C SER A 157 1.71 -30.12 -4.11
N ASP A 158 2.82 -29.64 -4.67
CA ASP A 158 3.04 -29.48 -6.11
C ASP A 158 4.53 -29.68 -6.46
N GLY A 159 4.91 -29.44 -7.72
CA GLY A 159 6.27 -29.64 -8.22
C GLY A 159 6.62 -31.10 -8.54
N ALA A 160 7.90 -31.33 -8.87
CA ALA A 160 8.39 -32.64 -9.31
C ALA A 160 8.33 -33.71 -8.20
N ALA A 161 8.30 -33.30 -6.94
CA ALA A 161 8.23 -34.16 -5.77
C ALA A 161 6.84 -34.18 -5.11
N ALA A 162 5.78 -33.75 -5.80
CA ALA A 162 4.43 -33.69 -5.26
C ALA A 162 3.99 -35.05 -4.66
N GLY A 163 3.43 -35.01 -3.45
CA GLY A 163 3.00 -36.20 -2.70
C GLY A 163 4.12 -36.94 -1.96
N SER A 164 5.37 -36.51 -2.08
CA SER A 164 6.49 -37.02 -1.28
C SER A 164 6.82 -36.09 -0.10
N THR A 165 7.57 -36.64 0.86
CA THR A 165 8.07 -35.90 2.02
C THR A 165 9.59 -35.84 1.96
N VAL A 166 10.16 -34.65 2.13
CA VAL A 166 11.61 -34.44 2.20
C VAL A 166 11.98 -33.86 3.56
N LYS A 167 13.09 -34.35 4.10
CA LYS A 167 13.63 -33.95 5.41
C LYS A 167 14.75 -32.92 5.19
N LEU A 168 14.51 -31.68 5.60
CA LEU A 168 15.45 -30.58 5.49
C LEU A 168 16.08 -30.29 6.85
N ILE A 169 17.35 -29.90 6.84
CA ILE A 169 18.10 -29.54 8.03
C ILE A 169 18.59 -28.12 7.83
N VAL A 170 18.12 -27.22 8.69
CA VAL A 170 18.36 -25.79 8.61
C VAL A 170 19.09 -25.34 9.87
N PRO A 171 20.28 -24.74 9.75
CA PRO A 171 20.94 -24.09 10.88
C PRO A 171 20.03 -23.04 11.54
N ILE A 172 20.10 -22.90 12.87
CA ILE A 172 19.35 -21.87 13.59
C ILE A 172 20.21 -20.60 13.73
N GLU A 173 19.92 -19.61 12.89
CA GLU A 173 20.41 -18.23 13.01
C GLU A 173 19.39 -17.33 13.71
N PRO A 174 19.81 -16.15 14.22
CA PRO A 174 18.88 -15.14 14.72
C PRO A 174 17.81 -14.69 13.72
N SER A 175 18.03 -14.87 12.41
CA SER A 175 17.05 -14.58 11.36
C SER A 175 16.20 -15.79 10.95
N THR A 176 16.48 -16.99 11.45
CA THR A 176 15.76 -18.21 11.08
C THR A 176 14.33 -18.16 11.63
N PRO A 177 13.29 -18.25 10.77
CA PRO A 177 11.91 -18.27 11.22
C PRO A 177 11.60 -19.49 12.09
N ARG A 178 10.58 -19.38 12.95
CA ARG A 178 10.07 -20.52 13.71
C ARG A 178 9.09 -21.32 12.86
N PHE A 179 9.32 -22.63 12.78
CA PHE A 179 8.46 -23.56 12.08
C PHE A 179 7.75 -24.51 13.04
N SER A 180 6.51 -24.87 12.72
CA SER A 180 5.72 -25.86 13.43
C SER A 180 5.06 -26.81 12.44
N ALA A 181 4.60 -27.96 12.94
CA ALA A 181 3.71 -28.81 12.18
C ALA A 181 2.51 -28.01 11.65
N ASN A 182 2.04 -28.38 10.46
CA ASN A 182 0.96 -27.78 9.69
C ASN A 182 1.27 -26.39 9.08
N ASP A 183 2.52 -25.92 9.15
CA ASP A 183 2.92 -24.70 8.44
C ASP A 183 2.95 -24.90 6.96
N LYS A 184 2.35 -23.95 6.23
CA LYS A 184 2.42 -23.90 4.78
C LYS A 184 3.61 -23.05 4.36
N VAL A 185 4.57 -23.67 3.70
CA VAL A 185 5.84 -23.06 3.29
C VAL A 185 6.01 -23.09 1.77
N VAL A 186 6.87 -22.20 1.28
CA VAL A 186 7.33 -22.13 -0.10
C VAL A 186 8.82 -22.47 -0.09
N LEU A 187 9.20 -23.39 -0.98
CA LEU A 187 10.56 -23.85 -1.18
C LEU A 187 11.05 -23.39 -2.55
N ALA A 188 12.32 -22.98 -2.63
CA ALA A 188 13.02 -22.78 -3.89
C ALA A 188 13.66 -24.12 -4.31
N TYR A 189 13.25 -24.64 -5.47
CA TYR A 189 13.82 -25.84 -6.07
C TYR A 189 14.86 -25.45 -7.13
N ASN A 190 16.09 -25.92 -6.98
CA ASN A 190 17.20 -25.53 -7.86
C ASN A 190 17.28 -26.32 -9.19
N GLY A 191 16.39 -27.30 -9.41
CA GLY A 191 16.40 -28.14 -10.62
C GLY A 191 17.24 -29.43 -10.50
N GLY A 192 17.80 -29.73 -9.33
CA GLY A 192 18.53 -30.98 -9.05
C GLY A 192 17.61 -32.21 -8.92
N ASP A 193 18.04 -33.26 -8.20
CA ASP A 193 17.18 -34.43 -7.97
C ASP A 193 15.97 -34.03 -7.09
N PRO A 194 14.71 -34.24 -7.54
CA PRO A 194 13.53 -33.92 -6.76
C PRO A 194 13.40 -34.66 -5.42
N HIS A 195 14.11 -35.77 -5.22
CA HIS A 195 14.09 -36.55 -3.98
C HIS A 195 15.29 -36.28 -3.08
N ASP A 196 16.26 -35.47 -3.52
CA ASP A 196 17.38 -35.01 -2.70
C ASP A 196 16.97 -33.77 -1.89
N PRO A 197 17.06 -33.81 -0.55
CA PRO A 197 16.90 -32.61 0.28
C PRO A 197 17.77 -31.42 -0.13
N GLY A 198 18.97 -31.68 -0.67
CA GLY A 198 19.89 -30.65 -1.14
C GLY A 198 19.38 -29.83 -2.33
N SER A 199 18.32 -30.29 -3.00
CA SER A 199 17.70 -29.57 -4.13
C SER A 199 16.71 -28.50 -3.71
N TYR A 200 16.37 -28.41 -2.42
CA TYR A 200 15.33 -27.51 -1.90
C TYR A 200 15.83 -26.62 -0.77
N GLN A 201 15.38 -25.37 -0.77
CA GLN A 201 15.57 -24.44 0.34
C GLN A 201 14.24 -23.83 0.72
N ILE A 202 13.88 -23.82 2.01
CA ILE A 202 12.69 -23.07 2.46
C ILE A 202 13.00 -21.58 2.34
N VAL A 203 12.18 -20.87 1.57
CA VAL A 203 12.37 -19.43 1.30
C VAL A 203 11.26 -18.57 1.89
N ASP A 204 10.04 -19.09 2.06
CA ASP A 204 8.94 -18.29 2.59
C ASP A 204 7.76 -19.10 3.17
N PHE A 205 6.76 -18.40 3.72
CA PHE A 205 5.45 -18.95 4.12
C PHE A 205 4.38 -18.65 3.07
N GLN A 206 3.39 -19.54 2.97
CA GLN A 206 2.21 -19.32 2.12
C GLN A 206 1.20 -18.40 2.82
N ARG A 207 1.04 -17.17 2.31
CA ARG A 207 0.17 -16.13 2.91
C ARG A 207 -1.11 -15.84 2.11
N GLY A 208 -1.41 -16.63 1.08
CA GLY A 208 -2.50 -16.35 0.13
C GLY A 208 -3.87 -16.16 0.79
N LEU A 209 -4.29 -17.08 1.67
CA LEU A 209 -5.60 -17.00 2.32
C LEU A 209 -5.71 -15.80 3.30
N PRO A 210 -4.80 -15.60 4.27
CA PRO A 210 -4.86 -14.42 5.15
C PRO A 210 -4.87 -13.09 4.39
N LEU A 211 -4.05 -12.96 3.34
CA LEU A 211 -4.01 -11.75 2.51
C LEU A 211 -5.30 -11.56 1.72
N ALA A 212 -5.89 -12.63 1.18
CA ALA A 212 -7.17 -12.59 0.47
C ALA A 212 -8.32 -12.18 1.40
N VAL A 213 -8.33 -12.68 2.65
CA VAL A 213 -9.32 -12.28 3.67
C VAL A 213 -9.19 -10.80 3.99
N LEU A 214 -7.97 -10.30 4.22
CA LEU A 214 -7.73 -8.88 4.49
C LEU A 214 -8.15 -7.99 3.30
N ALA A 215 -7.81 -8.41 2.08
CA ALA A 215 -8.21 -7.71 0.86
C ALA A 215 -9.74 -7.69 0.70
N GLY A 216 -10.42 -8.80 1.00
CA GLY A 216 -11.88 -8.88 0.98
C GLY A 216 -12.54 -7.98 2.03
N LEU A 217 -12.02 -7.93 3.25
CA LEU A 217 -12.49 -7.03 4.30
C LEU A 217 -12.29 -5.56 3.93
N PHE A 218 -11.13 -5.21 3.38
CA PHE A 218 -10.84 -3.87 2.87
C PHE A 218 -11.83 -3.48 1.76
N ALA A 219 -12.01 -4.34 0.76
CA ALA A 219 -12.94 -4.09 -0.34
C ALA A 219 -14.39 -3.92 0.16
N LEU A 220 -14.83 -4.76 1.10
CA LEU A 220 -16.15 -4.67 1.70
C LEU A 220 -16.34 -3.34 2.44
N ALA A 221 -15.35 -2.90 3.23
CA ALA A 221 -15.41 -1.63 3.95
C ALA A 221 -15.50 -0.43 2.99
N VAL A 222 -14.69 -0.42 1.93
CA VAL A 222 -14.69 0.63 0.90
C VAL A 222 -16.03 0.68 0.16
N VAL A 223 -16.59 -0.47 -0.23
CA VAL A 223 -17.89 -0.53 -0.91
C VAL A 223 -19.05 -0.19 0.04
N ALA A 224 -18.97 -0.60 1.30
CA ALA A 224 -20.00 -0.26 2.29
C ALA A 224 -20.08 1.26 2.53
N LEU A 225 -18.92 1.93 2.63
CA LEU A 225 -18.86 3.38 2.87
C LEU A 225 -19.09 4.20 1.58
N GLY A 226 -18.46 3.81 0.47
CA GLY A 226 -18.47 4.54 -0.80
C GLY A 226 -19.53 4.10 -1.80
N ARG A 227 -20.22 2.97 -1.59
CA ARG A 227 -21.19 2.39 -2.53
C ARG A 227 -20.58 2.20 -3.94
N TRP A 228 -21.24 2.71 -4.98
CA TRP A 228 -20.72 2.70 -6.36
C TRP A 228 -19.40 3.46 -6.51
N GLN A 229 -19.21 4.54 -5.75
CA GLN A 229 -17.93 5.27 -5.72
C GLN A 229 -16.82 4.39 -5.15
N GLY A 230 -17.15 3.56 -4.14
CA GLY A 230 -16.23 2.58 -3.57
C GLY A 230 -15.81 1.51 -4.57
N VAL A 231 -16.75 0.99 -5.37
CA VAL A 231 -16.44 0.03 -6.46
C VAL A 231 -15.53 0.68 -7.51
N ALA A 232 -15.82 1.92 -7.92
CA ALA A 232 -14.99 2.65 -8.86
C ALA A 232 -13.57 2.89 -8.32
N ALA A 233 -13.42 3.21 -7.02
CA ALA A 233 -12.13 3.37 -6.37
C ALA A 233 -11.31 2.07 -6.34
N LEU A 234 -11.94 0.93 -6.04
CA LEU A 234 -11.27 -0.38 -6.11
C LEU A 234 -10.86 -0.73 -7.55
N GLY A 235 -11.71 -0.44 -8.53
CA GLY A 235 -11.40 -0.63 -9.95
C GLY A 235 -10.21 0.23 -10.39
N ALA A 236 -10.15 1.49 -9.94
CA ALA A 236 -9.03 2.39 -10.18
C ALA A 236 -7.74 1.85 -9.54
N LEU A 237 -7.80 1.36 -8.30
CA LEU A 237 -6.65 0.76 -7.60
C LEU A 237 -6.11 -0.46 -8.36
N VAL A 238 -6.98 -1.38 -8.79
CA VAL A 238 -6.59 -2.55 -9.59
C VAL A 238 -5.93 -2.11 -10.90
N LEU A 239 -6.52 -1.13 -11.59
CA LEU A 239 -5.95 -0.64 -12.83
C LEU A 239 -4.59 0.03 -12.62
N SER A 240 -4.40 0.79 -11.55
CA SER A 240 -3.10 1.36 -11.19
C SER A 240 -2.05 0.27 -11.05
N PHE A 241 -2.40 -0.82 -10.35
CA PHE A 241 -1.52 -1.98 -10.20
C PHE A 241 -1.24 -2.67 -11.54
N VAL A 242 -2.23 -2.78 -12.42
CA VAL A 242 -2.06 -3.31 -13.79
C VAL A 242 -1.07 -2.47 -14.58
N VAL A 243 -1.14 -1.13 -14.52
CA VAL A 243 -0.16 -0.26 -15.21
C VAL A 243 1.24 -0.43 -14.61
N LEU A 244 1.37 -0.57 -13.28
CA LEU A 244 2.67 -0.81 -12.66
C LEU A 244 3.28 -2.15 -13.09
N VAL A 245 2.50 -3.24 -13.05
CA VAL A 245 2.99 -4.61 -13.32
C VAL A 245 3.15 -4.90 -14.81
N LEU A 246 2.28 -4.38 -15.67
CA LEU A 246 2.30 -4.69 -17.10
C LEU A 246 3.04 -3.66 -17.95
N PHE A 247 3.26 -2.45 -17.45
CA PHE A 247 3.98 -1.40 -18.18
C PHE A 247 5.24 -0.92 -17.45
N VAL A 248 5.11 -0.37 -16.23
CA VAL A 248 6.24 0.29 -15.55
C VAL A 248 7.39 -0.68 -15.27
N LEU A 249 7.10 -1.79 -14.58
CA LEU A 249 8.12 -2.76 -14.22
C LEU A 249 8.77 -3.41 -15.46
N PRO A 250 8.01 -3.93 -16.46
CA PRO A 250 8.62 -4.49 -17.66
C PRO A 250 9.47 -3.49 -18.46
N ALA A 251 9.03 -2.23 -18.57
CA ALA A 251 9.80 -1.21 -19.30
C ALA A 251 11.13 -0.89 -18.59
N ILE A 252 11.13 -0.73 -17.26
CA ILE A 252 12.35 -0.52 -16.48
C ILE A 252 13.30 -1.71 -16.61
N LEU A 253 12.79 -2.94 -16.45
CA LEU A 253 13.61 -4.14 -16.57
C LEU A 253 14.14 -4.34 -17.99
N ALA A 254 13.50 -3.76 -19.00
CA ALA A 254 13.94 -3.75 -20.39
C ALA A 254 14.97 -2.65 -20.72
N GLY A 255 15.46 -1.94 -19.70
CA GLY A 255 16.50 -0.91 -19.80
C GLY A 255 16.01 0.49 -20.20
N GLU A 256 14.70 0.73 -20.22
CA GLU A 256 14.16 2.07 -20.47
C GLU A 256 14.49 3.02 -19.32
N ASN A 257 14.53 4.33 -19.58
CA ASN A 257 14.79 5.33 -18.56
C ASN A 257 13.70 5.29 -17.45
N PRO A 258 14.02 4.94 -16.19
CA PRO A 258 13.00 4.72 -15.18
C PRO A 258 12.19 5.96 -14.84
N LEU A 259 12.80 7.14 -14.84
CA LEU A 259 12.11 8.40 -14.57
C LEU A 259 11.06 8.71 -15.65
N LEU A 260 11.41 8.56 -16.93
CA LEU A 260 10.46 8.77 -18.02
C LEU A 260 9.30 7.77 -17.98
N VAL A 261 9.62 6.49 -17.72
CA VAL A 261 8.61 5.44 -17.55
C VAL A 261 7.66 5.78 -16.39
N ALA A 262 8.18 6.26 -15.27
CA ALA A 262 7.38 6.66 -14.12
C ALA A 262 6.50 7.87 -14.40
N ILE A 263 6.98 8.90 -15.11
CA ILE A 263 6.17 10.06 -15.50
C ILE A 263 5.02 9.64 -16.41
N VAL A 264 5.28 8.80 -17.41
CA VAL A 264 4.26 8.26 -18.32
C VAL A 264 3.28 7.37 -17.55
N GLY A 265 3.79 6.44 -16.73
CA GLY A 265 2.98 5.52 -15.94
C GLY A 265 2.09 6.26 -14.96
N ALA A 266 2.63 7.21 -14.21
CA ALA A 266 1.88 8.06 -13.29
C ALA A 266 0.83 8.91 -14.03
N GLY A 267 1.16 9.44 -15.20
CA GLY A 267 0.21 10.14 -16.07
C GLY A 267 -0.96 9.24 -16.47
N VAL A 268 -0.69 8.05 -17.00
CA VAL A 268 -1.74 7.09 -17.39
C VAL A 268 -2.59 6.69 -16.19
N ILE A 269 -1.96 6.33 -15.07
CA ILE A 269 -2.65 5.97 -13.82
C ILE A 269 -3.58 7.09 -13.39
N MET A 270 -3.06 8.32 -13.29
CA MET A 270 -3.83 9.50 -12.90
C MET A 270 -5.04 9.71 -13.81
N PHE A 271 -4.84 9.70 -15.15
CA PHE A 271 -5.94 9.90 -16.10
C PHE A 271 -7.04 8.86 -15.91
N VAL A 272 -6.69 7.58 -15.87
CA VAL A 272 -7.73 6.56 -15.80
C VAL A 272 -8.34 6.48 -14.41
N ALA A 273 -7.55 6.57 -13.35
CA ALA A 273 -8.04 6.52 -11.98
C ALA A 273 -9.04 7.66 -11.69
N LEU A 274 -8.65 8.92 -11.96
CA LEU A 274 -9.49 10.08 -11.66
C LEU A 274 -10.79 10.12 -12.45
N TYR A 275 -10.75 9.79 -13.74
CA TYR A 275 -11.96 9.80 -14.56
C TYR A 275 -12.86 8.59 -14.31
N LEU A 276 -12.28 7.45 -13.91
CA LEU A 276 -13.06 6.28 -13.49
C LEU A 276 -13.77 6.54 -12.16
N THR A 277 -13.10 7.15 -11.20
CA THR A 277 -13.67 7.42 -9.87
C THR A 277 -14.62 8.61 -9.89
N HIS A 278 -14.23 9.76 -10.43
CA HIS A 278 -15.01 11.01 -10.31
C HIS A 278 -15.82 11.36 -11.55
N GLY A 279 -15.71 10.58 -12.63
CA GLY A 279 -16.39 10.83 -13.89
C GLY A 279 -15.83 12.02 -14.67
N LEU A 280 -16.29 12.17 -15.91
CA LEU A 280 -15.87 13.26 -16.80
C LEU A 280 -16.56 14.57 -16.40
N SER A 281 -15.82 15.44 -15.71
CA SER A 281 -16.32 16.76 -15.32
C SER A 281 -15.21 17.83 -15.36
N ALA A 282 -15.61 19.11 -15.38
CA ALA A 282 -14.65 20.21 -15.27
C ALA A 282 -13.90 20.16 -13.94
N ARG A 283 -14.58 19.74 -12.86
CA ARG A 283 -13.97 19.49 -11.55
C ARG A 283 -12.87 18.44 -11.64
N THR A 284 -13.18 17.25 -12.15
CA THR A 284 -12.18 16.16 -12.29
C THR A 284 -11.01 16.60 -13.16
N SER A 285 -11.29 17.30 -14.26
CA SER A 285 -10.28 17.81 -15.18
C SER A 285 -9.32 18.81 -14.52
N VAL A 286 -9.82 19.65 -13.60
CA VAL A 286 -8.97 20.56 -12.83
C VAL A 286 -8.09 19.81 -11.84
N ALA A 287 -8.62 18.78 -11.18
CA ALA A 287 -7.83 17.94 -10.27
C ALA A 287 -6.69 17.24 -11.03
N VAL A 288 -6.96 16.71 -12.23
CA VAL A 288 -5.94 16.14 -13.13
C VAL A 288 -4.85 17.17 -13.43
N LEU A 289 -5.22 18.38 -13.87
CA LEU A 289 -4.24 19.44 -14.19
C LEU A 289 -3.41 19.86 -12.97
N GLY A 290 -4.04 19.99 -11.81
CA GLY A 290 -3.36 20.29 -10.55
C GLY A 290 -2.33 19.21 -10.21
N THR A 291 -2.73 17.95 -10.29
CA THR A 291 -1.85 16.79 -10.05
C THR A 291 -0.65 16.79 -10.98
N MET A 292 -0.85 17.08 -12.27
CA MET A 292 0.24 17.11 -13.23
C MET A 292 1.27 18.20 -12.96
N VAL A 293 0.81 19.41 -12.69
CA VAL A 293 1.71 20.53 -12.36
C VAL A 293 2.52 20.19 -11.10
N SER A 294 1.88 19.58 -10.11
CA SER A 294 2.54 19.11 -8.90
C SER A 294 3.53 17.98 -9.14
N LEU A 295 3.19 16.99 -9.97
CA LEU A 295 4.11 15.90 -10.32
C LEU A 295 5.35 16.41 -11.06
N VAL A 296 5.18 17.36 -11.98
CA VAL A 296 6.31 18.01 -12.67
C VAL A 296 7.19 18.74 -11.66
N LEU A 297 6.60 19.48 -10.74
CA LEU A 297 7.36 20.16 -9.68
C LEU A 297 8.11 19.17 -8.79
N ILE A 298 7.47 18.08 -8.37
CA ILE A 298 8.11 17.03 -7.57
C ILE A 298 9.28 16.43 -8.35
N GLY A 299 9.08 16.02 -9.60
CA GLY A 299 10.15 15.47 -10.44
C GLY A 299 11.32 16.42 -10.58
N LEU A 300 11.07 17.72 -10.82
CA LEU A 300 12.12 18.74 -10.89
C LEU A 300 12.88 18.88 -9.57
N LEU A 301 12.16 19.00 -8.45
CA LEU A 301 12.77 19.08 -7.12
C LEU A 301 13.59 17.84 -6.80
N SER A 302 13.06 16.65 -7.08
CA SER A 302 13.74 15.38 -6.88
C SER A 302 15.03 15.32 -7.70
N VAL A 303 15.01 15.72 -8.98
CA VAL A 303 16.22 15.79 -9.83
C VAL A 303 17.26 16.75 -9.24
N ILE A 304 16.84 17.96 -8.85
CA ILE A 304 17.72 19.00 -8.31
C ILE A 304 18.35 18.54 -6.99
N PHE A 305 17.54 18.09 -6.03
CA PHE A 305 18.04 17.70 -4.71
C PHE A 305 18.80 16.37 -4.74
N SER A 306 18.42 15.43 -5.60
CA SER A 306 19.22 14.22 -5.85
C SER A 306 20.59 14.56 -6.42
N ALA A 307 20.70 15.57 -7.30
CA ALA A 307 22.00 16.02 -7.83
C ALA A 307 22.80 16.72 -6.74
N ALA A 308 22.17 17.63 -6.00
CA ALA A 308 22.83 18.42 -4.97
C ALA A 308 23.35 17.56 -3.80
N ALA A 309 22.62 16.49 -3.46
CA ALA A 309 23.02 15.53 -2.43
C ALA A 309 23.91 14.39 -2.96
N SER A 310 24.28 14.40 -4.24
CA SER A 310 25.06 13.33 -4.88
C SER A 310 24.46 11.93 -4.70
N LEU A 311 23.13 11.83 -4.69
CA LEU A 311 22.44 10.55 -4.53
C LEU A 311 22.61 9.71 -5.80
N THR A 312 23.15 8.52 -5.64
CA THR A 312 23.38 7.59 -6.75
C THR A 312 22.20 6.67 -7.01
N GLY A 313 21.28 6.49 -6.06
CA GLY A 313 20.16 5.54 -6.16
C GLY A 313 20.58 4.09 -5.91
N LEU A 314 21.85 3.84 -5.55
CA LEU A 314 22.39 2.51 -5.30
C LEU A 314 22.20 2.12 -3.83
N ASP A 315 20.97 1.83 -3.44
CA ASP A 315 20.70 1.12 -2.18
C ASP A 315 21.01 -0.38 -2.33
N ASP A 316 20.97 -1.13 -1.22
CA ASP A 316 21.25 -2.58 -1.20
C ASP A 316 20.33 -3.37 -2.15
N SER A 317 19.06 -2.98 -2.23
CA SER A 317 18.05 -3.65 -3.06
C SER A 317 18.30 -3.43 -4.55
N THR A 318 18.63 -2.20 -4.92
CA THR A 318 18.91 -1.77 -6.29
C THR A 318 20.25 -2.34 -6.77
N SER A 319 21.25 -2.39 -5.91
CA SER A 319 22.54 -3.04 -6.20
C SER A 319 22.35 -4.53 -6.47
N THR A 320 21.55 -5.21 -5.66
CA THR A 320 21.18 -6.62 -5.85
C THR A 320 20.41 -6.82 -7.16
N LEU A 321 19.44 -5.94 -7.45
CA LEU A 321 18.68 -5.96 -8.69
C LEU A 321 19.60 -5.86 -9.92
N ILE A 322 20.49 -4.86 -9.97
CA ILE A 322 21.42 -4.67 -11.10
C ILE A 322 22.33 -5.90 -11.27
N GLY A 323 22.86 -6.44 -10.16
CA GLY A 323 23.63 -7.68 -10.20
C GLY A 323 22.85 -8.86 -10.77
N SER A 324 21.54 -8.93 -10.48
CA SER A 324 20.66 -10.01 -10.94
C SER A 324 20.20 -9.90 -12.40
N LEU A 325 20.13 -8.69 -12.98
CA LEU A 325 19.80 -8.54 -14.40
C LEU A 325 20.99 -8.80 -15.31
N GLY A 326 22.23 -8.64 -14.82
CA GLY A 326 23.44 -8.77 -15.62
C GLY A 326 23.69 -7.61 -16.60
N HIS A 327 22.85 -6.56 -16.56
CA HIS A 327 23.06 -5.30 -17.26
C HIS A 327 22.73 -4.10 -16.37
N GLY A 328 23.23 -2.93 -16.72
CA GLY A 328 22.98 -1.70 -15.97
C GLY A 328 21.51 -1.26 -16.05
N ILE A 329 21.00 -0.74 -14.93
CA ILE A 329 19.79 0.09 -14.83
C ILE A 329 20.25 1.44 -14.25
N ASP A 330 19.64 2.53 -14.70
CA ASP A 330 19.83 3.85 -14.09
C ASP A 330 19.24 3.88 -12.67
N ALA A 331 20.08 3.57 -11.68
CA ALA A 331 19.71 3.50 -10.26
C ALA A 331 19.15 4.83 -9.74
N ARG A 332 19.79 5.95 -10.12
CA ARG A 332 19.30 7.28 -9.77
C ARG A 332 17.94 7.56 -10.42
N GLY A 333 17.78 7.19 -11.69
CA GLY A 333 16.48 7.22 -12.37
C GLY A 333 15.43 6.39 -11.65
N LEU A 334 15.78 5.22 -11.12
CA LEU A 334 14.88 4.34 -10.36
C LEU A 334 14.44 4.97 -9.03
N LEU A 335 15.36 5.61 -8.31
CA LEU A 335 15.03 6.43 -7.14
C LEU A 335 14.02 7.52 -7.50
N LEU A 336 14.30 8.30 -8.55
CA LEU A 336 13.42 9.39 -8.99
C LEU A 336 12.04 8.86 -9.44
N ALA A 337 12.01 7.71 -10.11
CA ALA A 337 10.79 7.00 -10.48
C ALA A 337 9.95 6.62 -9.26
N GLY A 338 10.58 6.07 -8.22
CA GLY A 338 9.94 5.74 -6.95
C GLY A 338 9.34 6.97 -6.27
N ILE A 339 10.03 8.12 -6.30
CA ILE A 339 9.51 9.38 -5.74
C ILE A 339 8.26 9.84 -6.50
N VAL A 340 8.27 9.81 -7.84
CA VAL A 340 7.14 10.22 -8.69
C VAL A 340 5.92 9.33 -8.46
N ILE A 341 6.09 8.00 -8.47
CA ILE A 341 5.01 7.03 -8.27
C ILE A 341 4.47 7.12 -6.85
N GLY A 342 5.33 7.22 -5.84
CA GLY A 342 4.93 7.37 -4.44
C GLY A 342 4.16 8.66 -4.18
N ALA A 343 4.55 9.77 -4.82
CA ALA A 343 3.87 11.05 -4.67
C ALA A 343 2.47 11.08 -5.34
N LEU A 344 2.27 10.35 -6.44
CA LEU A 344 1.01 10.33 -7.18
C LEU A 344 -0.19 10.00 -6.28
N GLY A 345 -0.06 8.98 -5.42
CA GLY A 345 -1.16 8.52 -4.57
C GLY A 345 -1.64 9.59 -3.58
N VAL A 346 -0.72 10.40 -3.04
CA VAL A 346 -1.08 11.48 -2.10
C VAL A 346 -1.58 12.72 -2.83
N LEU A 347 -1.04 13.00 -4.03
CA LEU A 347 -1.49 14.14 -4.84
C LEU A 347 -2.93 13.98 -5.33
N ASP A 348 -3.35 12.75 -5.64
CA ASP A 348 -4.71 12.46 -6.06
C ASP A 348 -5.74 12.92 -5.01
N ASP A 349 -5.54 12.51 -3.75
CA ASP A 349 -6.40 12.91 -2.63
C ASP A 349 -6.41 14.44 -2.42
N VAL A 350 -5.24 15.07 -2.41
CA VAL A 350 -5.12 16.52 -2.18
C VAL A 350 -5.81 17.31 -3.28
N THR A 351 -5.54 17.00 -4.55
CA THR A 351 -6.06 17.81 -5.66
C THR A 351 -7.57 17.61 -5.84
N VAL A 352 -8.09 16.39 -5.68
CA VAL A 352 -9.53 16.11 -5.70
C VAL A 352 -10.24 16.82 -4.57
N THR A 353 -9.71 16.73 -3.35
CA THR A 353 -10.31 17.36 -2.17
C THR A 353 -10.31 18.87 -2.30
N GLN A 354 -9.19 19.48 -2.73
CA GLN A 354 -9.12 20.93 -2.96
C GLN A 354 -10.10 21.39 -4.04
N THR A 355 -10.15 20.68 -5.16
CA THR A 355 -11.05 21.03 -6.25
C THR A 355 -12.51 20.89 -5.81
N SER A 356 -12.84 19.83 -5.07
CA SER A 356 -14.19 19.62 -4.54
C SER A 356 -14.60 20.73 -3.55
N ALA A 357 -13.70 21.14 -2.65
CA ALA A 357 -13.95 22.23 -1.70
C ALA A 357 -14.27 23.54 -2.41
N VAL A 358 -13.51 23.92 -3.44
CA VAL A 358 -13.77 25.15 -4.22
C VAL A 358 -15.11 25.08 -4.96
N TRP A 359 -15.48 23.92 -5.50
CA TRP A 359 -16.78 23.73 -6.15
C TRP A 359 -17.95 23.74 -5.16
N GLU A 360 -17.77 23.27 -3.92
CA GLU A 360 -18.79 23.41 -2.86
C GLU A 360 -18.93 24.87 -2.42
N LEU A 361 -17.83 25.61 -2.26
CA LEU A 361 -17.87 27.05 -1.96
C LEU A 361 -18.62 27.84 -3.06
N ARG A 362 -18.35 27.54 -4.33
CA ARG A 362 -19.04 28.16 -5.47
C ARG A 362 -20.52 27.81 -5.52
N ARG A 363 -20.89 26.56 -5.15
CA ARG A 363 -22.30 26.14 -5.08
C ARG A 363 -23.03 26.80 -3.92
N ALA A 364 -22.37 26.99 -2.79
CA ALA A 364 -22.94 27.64 -1.62
C ALA A 364 -23.19 29.14 -1.84
N ASN A 365 -22.29 29.82 -2.57
CA ASN A 365 -22.49 31.22 -2.96
C ASN A 365 -22.02 31.46 -4.42
N PRO A 366 -22.96 31.47 -5.38
CA PRO A 366 -22.66 31.70 -6.79
C PRO A 366 -22.28 33.14 -7.16
N ASP A 367 -22.24 34.08 -6.22
CA ASP A 367 -21.78 35.45 -6.45
C ASP A 367 -20.28 35.62 -6.15
N LEU A 368 -19.65 34.63 -5.49
CA LEU A 368 -18.23 34.69 -5.15
C LEU A 368 -17.35 34.76 -6.39
N GLY A 369 -16.52 35.80 -6.46
CA GLY A 369 -15.51 35.95 -7.50
C GLY A 369 -14.34 34.98 -7.33
N TRP A 370 -13.54 34.80 -8.39
CA TRP A 370 -12.39 33.88 -8.36
C TRP A 370 -11.38 34.18 -7.24
N ARG A 371 -11.17 35.46 -6.88
CA ARG A 371 -10.27 35.86 -5.80
C ARG A 371 -10.78 35.44 -4.43
N GLU A 372 -12.09 35.51 -4.23
CA GLU A 372 -12.74 35.15 -2.97
C GLU A 372 -12.77 33.64 -2.82
N LEU A 373 -13.10 32.92 -3.89
CA LEU A 373 -12.99 31.45 -3.96
C LEU A 373 -11.56 30.99 -3.69
N TYR A 374 -10.56 31.63 -4.29
CA TYR A 374 -9.16 31.30 -4.04
C TYR A 374 -8.79 31.52 -2.57
N ARG A 375 -9.11 32.68 -1.99
CA ARG A 375 -8.81 32.97 -0.58
C ARG A 375 -9.53 32.00 0.38
N ALA A 376 -10.78 31.66 0.09
CA ALA A 376 -11.55 30.72 0.90
C ALA A 376 -11.04 29.28 0.78
N GLY A 377 -10.82 28.81 -0.45
CA GLY A 377 -10.23 27.50 -0.72
C GLY A 377 -8.83 27.37 -0.12
N GLN A 378 -7.98 28.40 -0.23
CA GLN A 378 -6.64 28.38 0.34
C GLN A 378 -6.64 28.28 1.88
N ARG A 379 -7.65 28.82 2.56
CA ARG A 379 -7.80 28.63 4.02
C ARG A 379 -8.06 27.17 4.35
N ILE A 380 -9.03 26.55 3.67
CA ILE A 380 -9.34 25.13 3.82
C ILE A 380 -8.11 24.28 3.50
N GLY A 381 -7.47 24.53 2.37
CA GLY A 381 -6.29 23.80 1.94
C GLY A 381 -5.15 23.86 2.95
N ARG A 382 -4.86 25.04 3.52
CA ARG A 382 -3.79 25.19 4.53
C ARG A 382 -3.98 24.28 5.74
N ASP A 383 -5.23 24.12 6.20
CA ASP A 383 -5.55 23.27 7.34
C ASP A 383 -5.31 21.78 7.01
N HIS A 384 -5.57 21.38 5.76
CA HIS A 384 -5.33 20.01 5.30
C HIS A 384 -3.85 19.71 4.99
N VAL A 385 -3.06 20.69 4.51
CA VAL A 385 -1.63 20.48 4.17
C VAL A 385 -0.85 19.96 5.37
N GLY A 386 -1.05 20.53 6.56
CA GLY A 386 -0.33 20.10 7.76
C GLY A 386 -0.56 18.63 8.10
N SER A 387 -1.82 18.19 8.01
CA SER A 387 -2.19 16.79 8.22
C SER A 387 -1.58 15.88 7.15
N ALA A 388 -1.67 16.24 5.87
CA ALA A 388 -1.15 15.44 4.76
C ALA A 388 0.37 15.28 4.80
N VAL A 389 1.11 16.35 5.12
CA VAL A 389 2.58 16.30 5.28
C VAL A 389 2.96 15.38 6.43
N ASN A 390 2.29 15.50 7.60
CA ASN A 390 2.58 14.63 8.73
C ASN A 390 2.30 13.16 8.42
N THR A 391 1.18 12.86 7.73
CA THR A 391 0.87 11.49 7.30
C THR A 391 1.97 10.93 6.38
N LEU A 392 2.46 11.73 5.42
CA LEU A 392 3.50 11.29 4.49
C LEU A 392 4.83 11.04 5.20
N VAL A 393 5.25 11.96 6.06
CA VAL A 393 6.48 11.83 6.86
C VAL A 393 6.42 10.58 7.74
N MET A 394 5.31 10.34 8.43
CA MET A 394 5.16 9.17 9.31
C MET A 394 5.10 7.86 8.52
N ALA A 395 4.52 7.86 7.32
CA ALA A 395 4.49 6.68 6.45
C ALA A 395 5.91 6.28 5.99
N TYR A 396 6.71 7.24 5.51
CA TYR A 396 8.08 6.97 5.08
C TYR A 396 9.02 6.68 6.26
N ALA A 397 8.90 7.43 7.37
CA ALA A 397 9.67 7.14 8.58
C ALA A 397 9.35 5.72 9.11
N GLY A 398 8.08 5.31 9.05
CA GLY A 398 7.63 3.96 9.37
C GLY A 398 8.26 2.89 8.48
N ALA A 399 8.32 3.13 7.18
CA ALA A 399 8.98 2.24 6.22
C ALA A 399 10.51 2.16 6.43
N ALA A 400 11.13 3.26 6.85
CA ALA A 400 12.56 3.35 7.10
C ALA A 400 13.00 2.86 8.50
N LEU A 401 12.07 2.41 9.36
CA LEU A 401 12.37 1.99 10.74
C LEU A 401 13.50 0.95 10.85
N PRO A 402 13.59 -0.09 10.01
CA PRO A 402 14.68 -1.06 10.10
C PRO A 402 16.06 -0.41 9.86
N VAL A 403 16.15 0.48 8.86
CA VAL A 403 17.39 1.21 8.53
C VAL A 403 17.76 2.18 9.65
N LEU A 404 16.78 2.87 10.24
CA LEU A 404 16.98 3.73 11.40
C LEU A 404 17.49 2.95 12.61
N LEU A 405 16.92 1.77 12.88
CA LEU A 405 17.35 0.90 13.98
C LEU A 405 18.76 0.36 13.76
N TYR A 406 19.05 -0.15 12.56
CA TYR A 406 20.38 -0.64 12.19
C TYR A 406 21.44 0.45 12.36
N SER A 407 21.12 1.67 11.92
CA SER A 407 22.01 2.81 12.07
C SER A 407 22.15 3.29 13.52
N SER A 408 21.16 3.08 14.39
CA SER A 408 21.28 3.43 15.81
C SER A 408 22.27 2.52 16.56
N LEU A 409 22.51 1.31 16.05
CA LEU A 409 23.43 0.33 16.64
C LEU A 409 24.90 0.61 16.31
N SER A 410 25.18 1.32 15.22
CA SER A 410 26.55 1.52 14.73
C SER A 410 27.36 2.57 15.51
N GLY A 411 26.76 3.24 16.51
CA GLY A 411 27.46 4.16 17.42
C GLY A 411 28.02 5.42 16.76
N VAL A 412 27.75 5.62 15.46
CA VAL A 412 28.15 6.80 14.70
C VAL A 412 27.21 7.97 14.97
N GLY A 413 27.72 9.20 14.88
CA GLY A 413 26.93 10.40 15.12
C GLY A 413 25.75 10.52 14.14
N LEU A 414 24.65 11.14 14.59
CA LEU A 414 23.42 11.32 13.80
C LEU A 414 23.67 11.94 12.41
N GLY A 415 24.63 12.85 12.28
CA GLY A 415 24.96 13.46 10.99
C GLY A 415 25.47 12.43 9.95
N THR A 416 26.30 11.49 10.38
CA THR A 416 26.81 10.42 9.51
C THR A 416 25.70 9.46 9.09
N ILE A 417 24.77 9.18 10.01
CA ILE A 417 23.59 8.34 9.76
C ILE A 417 22.66 9.02 8.75
N LEU A 418 22.30 10.27 8.99
CA LEU A 418 21.40 11.02 8.11
C LEU A 418 22.00 11.29 6.71
N GLY A 419 23.33 11.29 6.61
CA GLY A 419 24.06 11.42 5.35
C GLY A 419 24.32 10.10 4.62
N SER A 420 23.95 8.94 5.19
CA SER A 420 24.06 7.66 4.49
C SER A 420 23.10 7.63 3.30
N GLN A 421 23.44 6.90 2.24
CA GLN A 421 22.64 6.91 1.02
C GLN A 421 21.20 6.44 1.29
N ASP A 422 21.00 5.30 1.95
CA ASP A 422 19.66 4.76 2.22
C ASP A 422 18.76 5.74 2.97
N ILE A 423 19.32 6.47 3.95
CA ILE A 423 18.54 7.42 4.75
C ILE A 423 18.36 8.75 4.01
N ALA A 424 19.40 9.25 3.36
CA ALA A 424 19.34 10.50 2.59
C ALA A 424 18.33 10.40 1.44
N GLU A 425 18.22 9.24 0.79
CA GLU A 425 17.22 8.98 -0.25
C GLU A 425 15.79 9.05 0.29
N GLU A 426 15.51 8.46 1.45
CA GLU A 426 14.19 8.55 2.10
C GLU A 426 13.86 9.98 2.56
N ILE A 427 14.86 10.74 3.04
CA ILE A 427 14.70 12.15 3.41
C ILE A 427 14.34 12.98 2.18
N VAL A 428 15.10 12.84 1.07
CA VAL A 428 14.83 13.58 -0.17
C VAL A 428 13.48 13.19 -0.74
N ARG A 429 13.12 11.91 -0.75
CA ARG A 429 11.79 11.43 -1.17
C ARG A 429 10.67 12.08 -0.36
N THR A 430 10.81 12.08 0.97
CA THR A 430 9.82 12.64 1.89
C THR A 430 9.68 14.15 1.73
N LEU A 431 10.79 14.88 1.67
CA LEU A 431 10.80 16.34 1.57
C LEU A 431 10.33 16.82 0.19
N ALA A 432 10.81 16.22 -0.91
CA ALA A 432 10.37 16.56 -2.25
C ALA A 432 8.87 16.29 -2.44
N GLY A 433 8.38 15.14 -1.95
CA GLY A 433 6.95 14.82 -1.95
C GLY A 433 6.13 15.82 -1.13
N SER A 434 6.59 16.17 0.07
CA SER A 434 5.92 17.12 0.96
C SER A 434 5.85 18.53 0.36
N VAL A 435 6.94 19.03 -0.23
CA VAL A 435 6.95 20.33 -0.95
C VAL A 435 5.99 20.28 -2.15
N GLY A 436 5.94 19.16 -2.85
CA GLY A 436 4.98 18.91 -3.92
C GLY A 436 3.53 19.05 -3.48
N ILE A 437 3.16 18.47 -2.33
CA ILE A 437 1.83 18.60 -1.72
C ILE A 437 1.53 20.04 -1.31
N VAL A 438 2.48 20.70 -0.64
CA VAL A 438 2.35 22.11 -0.22
C VAL A 438 2.09 23.02 -1.43
N ALA A 439 2.75 22.75 -2.56
CA ALA A 439 2.55 23.48 -3.81
C ALA A 439 1.28 23.05 -4.58
N ALA A 440 0.83 21.80 -4.44
CA ALA A 440 -0.39 21.29 -5.07
C ALA A 440 -1.63 22.06 -4.65
N VAL A 441 -1.70 22.44 -3.37
CA VAL A 441 -2.85 23.18 -2.82
C VAL A 441 -3.07 24.53 -3.50
N PRO A 442 -2.11 25.48 -3.52
CA PRO A 442 -2.32 26.78 -4.17
C PRO A 442 -2.51 26.65 -5.68
N VAL A 443 -1.78 25.76 -6.35
CA VAL A 443 -1.94 25.53 -7.80
C VAL A 443 -3.34 25.05 -8.12
N THR A 444 -3.79 23.98 -7.46
CA THR A 444 -5.12 23.40 -7.71
C THR A 444 -6.23 24.35 -7.31
N THR A 445 -6.10 25.04 -6.18
CA THR A 445 -7.08 26.04 -5.73
C THR A 445 -7.21 27.19 -6.73
N GLY A 446 -6.09 27.67 -7.28
CA GLY A 446 -6.08 28.71 -8.31
C GLY A 446 -6.80 28.28 -9.58
N LEU A 447 -6.46 27.09 -10.10
CA LEU A 447 -7.13 26.51 -11.28
C LEU A 447 -8.62 26.31 -11.03
N ALA A 448 -8.98 25.76 -9.88
CA ALA A 448 -10.36 25.51 -9.49
C ALA A 448 -11.16 26.81 -9.38
N ALA A 449 -10.62 27.84 -8.74
CA ALA A 449 -11.31 29.12 -8.58
C ALA A 449 -11.53 29.84 -9.93
N LEU A 450 -10.55 29.79 -10.83
CA LEU A 450 -10.65 30.38 -12.17
C LEU A 450 -11.69 29.68 -13.04
N ILE A 451 -11.83 28.36 -12.90
CA ILE A 451 -12.74 27.56 -13.72
C ILE A 451 -14.16 27.56 -13.13
N ALA A 452 -14.30 27.34 -11.82
CA ALA A 452 -15.59 27.35 -11.13
C ALA A 452 -16.29 28.72 -11.19
N SER A 453 -15.55 29.84 -11.14
CA SER A 453 -16.13 31.18 -11.29
C SER A 453 -16.67 31.48 -12.69
N ARG A 454 -16.28 30.70 -13.71
CA ARG A 454 -16.74 30.82 -15.10
C ARG A 454 -17.88 29.85 -15.43
N GLU A 455 -18.33 29.03 -14.47
CA GLU A 455 -19.52 28.21 -14.63
C GLU A 455 -20.79 29.05 -14.43
N PRO A 456 -21.78 28.96 -15.34
CA PRO A 456 -23.06 29.63 -15.19
C PRO A 456 -23.74 29.17 -13.90
N SER A 457 -24.08 30.13 -13.03
CA SER A 457 -24.94 29.87 -11.88
C SER A 457 -26.35 29.62 -12.40
N ASN A 458 -26.87 28.40 -12.27
CA ASN A 458 -28.28 28.14 -12.58
C ASN A 458 -29.14 28.80 -11.49
N PRO A 459 -29.95 29.85 -11.78
CA PRO A 459 -30.62 30.63 -10.73
C PRO A 459 -31.86 29.95 -10.12
N SER A 460 -32.08 28.65 -10.30
CA SER A 460 -33.42 28.05 -10.19
C SER A 460 -33.81 27.46 -8.82
N SER A 461 -33.19 27.87 -7.70
CA SER A 461 -33.61 27.36 -6.36
C SER A 461 -34.00 28.42 -5.32
N HIS A 462 -34.05 29.71 -5.64
CA HIS A 462 -34.43 30.77 -4.68
C HIS A 462 -35.76 31.49 -4.97
N ARG A 463 -36.64 30.92 -5.79
CA ARG A 463 -38.06 31.33 -5.84
C ARG A 463 -38.96 30.26 -5.21
N SER A 464 -38.81 30.02 -3.91
CA SER A 464 -39.96 29.52 -3.13
C SER A 464 -40.90 30.70 -2.91
N LYS A 465 -42.10 30.55 -3.45
CA LYS A 465 -43.24 31.46 -3.42
C LYS A 465 -43.42 32.13 -2.05
N GLN A 466 -43.54 33.46 -2.06
CA GLN A 466 -44.31 34.19 -1.04
C GLN A 466 -45.79 33.80 -1.13
#